data_AF-A0A0G1U2Q4-F1
#
_entry.id   AF-A0A0G1U2Q4-F1
#
_cell.length_a   1.000
_cell.length_b   1.000
_cell.length_c   1.000
_cell.angle_alpha   90.00
_cell.angle_beta   90.00
_cell.angle_gamma   90.00
#
_symmetry.space_group_name_H-M   'P 1'
#
loop_
_entity.id
_entity.type
_entity.pdbx_description
1 polymer ?
#
loop_
_entity_poly.entity_id
_entity_poly.type
_entity_poly.pdbx_seq_one_letter_code
_entity_poly.pdbx_strand_id
1 'polypeptide(L)'
;MKSWRLWLITTSFALLYSALVYNVYGLQIKKGEYYSARAASQYRLTDFLSSKRGNIYFQDKNGNRIPAALNKRYPVIYAVPKEITDASEVANALAPILNVPAAKLQLLLAKPNDLYELLLSKADDEQVNKIHELHLKGIYVDDQYFRFYPITRNCATKIWF
;
A
#
# COMPACT_ATOMS: atom_id res chain seq x y z
N MET A 1 25.02 7.40 57.51
CA MET A 1 24.64 6.00 57.20
C MET A 1 23.23 5.96 56.62
N LYS A 2 23.06 6.16 55.30
CA LYS A 2 21.72 6.23 54.65
C LYS A 2 21.69 5.72 53.21
N SER A 3 22.71 4.98 52.76
CA SER A 3 22.81 4.40 51.40
C SER A 3 22.29 2.95 51.33
N TRP A 4 22.22 2.23 52.44
CA TRP A 4 21.81 0.83 52.49
C TRP A 4 20.36 0.61 52.01
N ARG A 5 19.44 1.51 52.41
CA ARG A 5 18.02 1.45 52.00
C ARG A 5 17.86 1.61 50.49
N LEU A 6 18.63 2.50 49.88
CA LEU A 6 18.63 2.70 48.43
C LEU A 6 19.16 1.45 47.72
N TRP A 7 20.29 0.92 48.16
CA TRP A 7 20.92 -0.26 47.53
C TRP A 7 20.01 -1.50 47.53
N LEU A 8 19.24 -1.71 48.62
CA LEU A 8 18.25 -2.80 48.69
C LEU A 8 17.12 -2.62 47.67
N ILE A 9 16.60 -1.40 47.53
CA ILE A 9 15.52 -1.11 46.57
C ILE A 9 16.03 -1.28 45.14
N THR A 10 17.20 -0.72 44.81
CA THR A 10 17.76 -0.84 43.45
C THR A 10 18.05 -2.29 43.10
N THR A 11 18.60 -3.07 44.04
CA THR A 11 18.86 -4.51 43.83
C THR A 11 17.56 -5.29 43.63
N SER A 12 16.51 -4.97 44.40
CA SER A 12 15.20 -5.62 44.24
C SER A 12 14.60 -5.36 42.85
N PHE A 13 14.62 -4.11 42.37
CA PHE A 13 14.15 -3.77 41.03
C PHE A 13 15.03 -4.39 39.93
N ALA A 14 16.35 -4.43 40.12
CA ALA A 14 17.26 -5.06 39.17
C ALA A 14 16.99 -6.57 39.04
N LEU A 15 16.69 -7.24 40.15
CA LEU A 15 16.39 -8.67 40.17
C LEU A 15 15.05 -8.97 39.49
N LEU A 16 14.02 -8.17 39.75
CA LEU A 16 12.73 -8.24 39.06
C LEU A 16 12.88 -7.99 37.56
N TYR A 17 13.67 -6.99 37.16
CA TYR A 17 13.96 -6.71 35.77
C TYR A 17 14.70 -7.87 35.08
N SER A 18 15.70 -8.46 35.75
CA SER A 18 16.42 -9.62 35.24
C SER A 18 15.50 -10.83 35.04
N ALA A 19 14.52 -11.04 35.92
CA ALA A 19 13.53 -12.10 35.77
C ALA A 19 12.61 -11.89 34.55
N LEU A 20 12.24 -10.64 34.26
CA LEU A 20 11.52 -10.28 33.03
C LEU A 20 12.37 -10.55 31.78
N VAL A 21 13.63 -10.12 31.78
CA VAL A 21 14.55 -10.35 30.66
C VAL A 21 14.74 -11.84 30.40
N TYR A 22 14.90 -12.65 31.44
CA TYR A 22 15.02 -14.10 31.31
C TYR A 22 13.76 -14.75 30.70
N ASN A 23 12.57 -14.32 31.12
CA ASN A 23 11.30 -14.77 30.53
C ASN A 23 11.19 -14.39 29.05
N VAL A 24 11.54 -13.14 28.71
CA VAL A 24 11.52 -12.65 27.32
C VAL A 24 12.53 -13.43 26.47
N TYR A 25 13.73 -13.67 26.97
CA TYR A 25 14.75 -14.48 26.29
C TYR A 25 14.26 -15.91 26.02
N GLY A 26 13.61 -16.54 27.01
CA GLY A 26 12.99 -17.85 26.84
C GLY A 26 11.91 -17.86 25.75
N LEU A 27 11.12 -16.80 25.66
CA LEU A 27 10.09 -16.64 24.62
C LEU A 27 10.71 -16.42 23.23
N GLN A 28 11.74 -15.58 23.14
CA GLN A 28 12.41 -15.22 21.89
C GLN A 28 13.24 -16.38 21.31
N ILE A 29 13.97 -17.14 22.14
CA ILE A 29 14.88 -18.19 21.67
C ILE A 29 14.14 -19.51 21.45
N LYS A 30 13.32 -19.96 22.41
CA LYS A 30 12.68 -21.28 22.32
C LYS A 30 11.44 -21.28 21.44
N LYS A 31 10.78 -20.13 21.28
CA LYS A 31 9.54 -19.99 20.50
C LYS A 31 9.65 -18.96 19.39
N GLY A 32 10.84 -18.40 19.13
CA GLY A 32 11.06 -17.41 18.07
C GLY A 32 10.58 -17.91 16.72
N GLU A 33 10.99 -19.12 16.34
CA GLU A 33 10.56 -19.75 15.09
C GLU A 33 9.05 -20.01 15.02
N TYR A 34 8.43 -20.38 16.15
CA TYR A 34 6.99 -20.61 16.22
C TYR A 34 6.20 -19.31 16.02
N TYR A 35 6.62 -18.22 16.69
CA TYR A 35 5.96 -16.93 16.55
C TYR A 35 6.26 -16.26 15.20
N SER A 36 7.46 -16.44 14.63
CA SER A 36 7.79 -15.93 13.30
C SER A 36 7.02 -16.67 12.21
N ALA A 37 6.89 -18.00 12.30
CA ALA A 37 6.07 -18.79 11.39
C ALA A 37 4.58 -18.43 11.50
N ARG A 38 4.07 -18.18 12.70
CA ARG A 38 2.68 -17.75 12.92
C ARG A 38 2.41 -16.33 12.41
N ALA A 39 3.36 -15.42 12.57
CA ALA A 39 3.26 -14.10 11.96
C ALA A 39 3.26 -14.21 10.43
N ALA A 40 4.19 -14.99 9.85
CA ALA A 40 4.25 -15.22 8.42
C ALA A 40 2.98 -15.87 7.86
N SER A 41 2.37 -16.81 8.59
CA SER A 41 1.11 -17.42 8.17
C SER A 41 -0.05 -16.44 8.25
N GLN A 42 -0.10 -15.56 9.26
CA GLN A 42 -1.09 -14.49 9.33
C GLN A 42 -0.95 -13.50 8.17
N TYR A 43 0.25 -13.04 7.85
CA TYR A 43 0.47 -12.17 6.69
C TYR A 43 0.04 -12.85 5.37
N ARG A 44 0.43 -14.11 5.16
CA ARG A 44 0.01 -14.89 3.98
C ARG A 44 -1.50 -15.08 3.93
N LEU A 45 -2.14 -15.33 5.07
CA LEU A 45 -3.60 -15.42 5.17
C LEU A 45 -4.25 -14.08 4.89
N THR A 46 -3.70 -12.95 5.33
CA THR A 46 -4.23 -11.61 5.02
C THR A 46 -4.14 -11.30 3.53
N ASP A 47 -3.07 -11.68 2.84
CA ASP A 47 -2.98 -11.55 1.38
C ASP A 47 -4.00 -12.44 0.66
N PHE A 48 -4.16 -13.69 1.10
CA PHE A 48 -5.18 -14.60 0.57
C PHE A 48 -6.62 -14.17 0.90
N LEU A 49 -6.82 -13.52 2.06
CA LEU A 49 -8.11 -13.03 2.56
C LEU A 49 -8.39 -11.58 2.15
N SER A 50 -7.51 -10.94 1.35
CA SER A 50 -7.88 -9.78 0.53
C SER A 50 -8.86 -10.26 -0.56
N SER A 51 -10.02 -10.69 -0.09
CA SER A 51 -11.11 -11.23 -0.88
C SER A 51 -11.55 -10.12 -1.82
N LYS A 52 -11.46 -10.38 -3.11
CA LYS A 52 -11.90 -9.44 -4.14
C LYS A 52 -13.34 -9.06 -3.81
N ARG A 53 -13.60 -7.75 -3.67
CA ARG A 53 -14.94 -7.22 -3.41
C ARG A 53 -15.94 -7.84 -4.40
N GLY A 54 -17.09 -8.31 -3.93
CA GLY A 54 -18.09 -8.89 -4.82
C GLY A 54 -18.59 -7.90 -5.88
N ASN A 55 -18.98 -8.42 -7.04
CA ASN A 55 -19.73 -7.67 -8.04
C ASN A 55 -21.18 -7.52 -7.54
N ILE A 56 -21.73 -6.30 -7.62
CA ILE A 56 -23.13 -6.03 -7.27
C ILE A 56 -23.93 -5.94 -8.57
N TYR A 57 -25.05 -6.66 -8.62
CA TYR A 57 -26.02 -6.63 -9.70
C TYR A 57 -27.36 -6.20 -9.14
N PHE A 58 -28.09 -5.38 -9.90
CA PHE A 58 -29.52 -5.20 -9.71
C PHE A 58 -30.28 -6.26 -10.49
N GLN A 59 -31.44 -6.65 -9.98
CA GLN A 59 -32.35 -7.53 -10.68
C GLN A 59 -33.59 -6.73 -11.07
N ASP A 60 -33.91 -6.71 -12.36
CA ASP A 60 -35.18 -6.14 -12.83
C ASP A 60 -36.34 -7.10 -12.52
N LYS A 61 -37.59 -6.62 -12.59
CA LYS A 61 -38.82 -7.42 -12.38
C LYS A 61 -38.88 -8.65 -13.28
N ASN A 62 -38.20 -8.59 -14.43
CA ASN A 62 -38.11 -9.68 -15.40
C ASN A 62 -36.98 -10.68 -15.10
N GLY A 63 -36.28 -10.54 -13.97
CA GLY A 63 -35.19 -11.43 -13.54
C GLY A 63 -33.81 -11.11 -14.12
N ASN A 64 -33.72 -10.13 -15.03
CA ASN A 64 -32.46 -9.73 -15.68
C ASN A 64 -31.49 -9.08 -14.69
N ARG A 65 -30.23 -9.52 -14.71
CA ARG A 65 -29.15 -8.97 -13.86
C ARG A 65 -28.43 -7.82 -14.57
N ILE A 66 -28.55 -6.62 -14.01
CA ILE A 66 -27.91 -5.40 -14.50
C ILE A 66 -26.70 -5.12 -13.60
N PRO A 67 -25.47 -5.03 -14.12
CA PRO A 67 -24.29 -4.78 -13.30
C PRO A 67 -24.35 -3.38 -12.70
N ALA A 68 -24.45 -3.29 -11.38
CA ALA A 68 -24.53 -2.04 -10.64
C ALA A 68 -23.15 -1.53 -10.24
N ALA A 69 -22.30 -2.43 -9.76
CA ALA A 69 -20.95 -2.08 -9.36
C ALA A 69 -20.01 -3.29 -9.52
N LEU A 70 -18.98 -3.11 -10.33
CA LEU A 70 -18.02 -4.15 -10.71
C LEU A 70 -16.62 -3.77 -10.22
N ASN A 71 -15.78 -4.77 -9.97
CA ASN A 71 -14.35 -4.53 -9.83
C ASN A 71 -13.67 -4.73 -11.18
N LYS A 72 -13.03 -3.68 -11.70
CA LYS A 72 -12.24 -3.75 -12.92
C LYS A 72 -10.79 -3.36 -12.60
N ARG A 73 -9.84 -4.05 -13.23
CA ARG A 73 -8.43 -3.68 -13.18
C ARG A 73 -8.21 -2.48 -14.10
N TYR A 74 -7.47 -1.51 -13.61
CA TYR A 74 -7.00 -0.40 -14.42
C TYR A 74 -5.50 -0.24 -14.19
N PRO A 75 -4.75 0.08 -15.25
CA PRO A 75 -3.34 0.39 -15.11
C PRO A 75 -3.18 1.66 -14.28
N VAL A 76 -2.21 1.63 -13.38
CA VAL A 76 -1.75 2.76 -12.58
C VAL A 76 -0.29 2.99 -12.86
N ILE A 77 0.09 4.26 -12.95
CA ILE A 77 1.47 4.67 -13.14
C ILE A 77 1.96 5.21 -11.80
N TYR A 78 3.05 4.62 -11.32
CA TYR A 78 3.67 5.03 -10.06
C TYR A 78 5.17 5.23 -10.25
N ALA A 79 5.74 6.01 -9.35
CA ALA A 79 7.16 6.26 -9.27
C ALA A 79 7.76 5.63 -8.03
N VAL A 80 9.03 5.26 -8.15
CA VAL A 80 9.93 4.91 -7.06
C VAL A 80 11.02 5.99 -7.04
N PRO A 81 10.82 7.11 -6.34
CA PRO A 81 11.76 8.23 -6.32
C PRO A 81 13.21 7.86 -6.01
N LYS A 82 13.40 6.85 -5.16
CA LYS A 82 14.73 6.30 -4.82
C LYS A 82 15.55 5.82 -6.03
N GLU A 83 14.90 5.41 -7.11
CA GLU A 83 15.57 4.89 -8.32
C GLU A 83 15.79 5.96 -9.40
N ILE A 84 15.20 7.14 -9.22
CA ILE A 84 15.22 8.25 -10.18
C ILE A 84 16.48 9.07 -9.94
N THR A 85 17.28 9.27 -10.99
CA THR A 85 18.53 10.05 -10.91
C THR A 85 18.28 11.54 -11.15
N ASP A 86 17.54 11.90 -12.21
CA ASP A 86 17.14 13.27 -12.50
C ASP A 86 15.60 13.41 -12.48
N ALA A 87 15.08 13.94 -11.37
CA ALA A 87 13.65 14.16 -11.20
C ALA A 87 13.09 15.22 -12.16
N SER A 88 13.91 16.17 -12.61
CA SER A 88 13.48 17.27 -13.49
C SER A 88 13.30 16.78 -14.91
N GLU A 89 14.26 16.00 -15.42
CA GLU A 89 14.19 15.40 -16.75
C GLU A 89 13.00 14.44 -16.85
N VAL A 90 12.86 13.54 -15.88
CA VAL A 90 11.75 12.57 -15.82
C VAL A 90 10.39 13.29 -15.71
N ALA A 91 10.29 14.34 -14.89
CA ALA A 91 9.05 15.11 -14.78
C ALA A 91 8.66 15.80 -16.09
N ASN A 92 9.63 16.34 -16.83
CA ASN A 92 9.38 16.98 -18.13
C ASN A 92 8.93 15.99 -19.19
N ALA A 93 9.50 14.78 -19.20
CA ALA A 93 9.10 13.71 -20.11
C ALA A 93 7.69 13.17 -19.81
N LEU A 94 7.32 13.07 -18.53
CA LEU A 94 6.02 12.54 -18.09
C LEU A 94 4.88 13.55 -18.17
N ALA A 95 5.16 14.84 -18.00
CA ALA A 95 4.15 15.91 -18.01
C ALA A 95 3.18 15.87 -19.21
N PRO A 96 3.65 15.76 -20.48
CA PRO A 96 2.76 15.71 -21.64
C PRO A 96 1.95 14.40 -21.72
N ILE A 97 2.46 13.30 -21.15
CA ILE A 97 1.79 11.99 -21.20
C ILE A 97 0.68 11.93 -20.16
N LEU A 98 0.97 12.38 -18.94
CA LEU A 98 0.05 12.34 -17.81
C LEU A 98 -0.94 13.51 -17.81
N ASN A 99 -0.70 14.53 -18.65
CA ASN A 99 -1.43 15.80 -18.65
C ASN A 99 -1.39 16.49 -17.26
N VAL A 100 -0.22 16.41 -16.59
CA VAL A 100 0.04 16.99 -15.26
C VAL A 100 1.21 17.97 -15.38
N PRO A 101 1.16 19.15 -14.72
CA PRO A 101 2.27 20.10 -14.76
C PRO A 101 3.60 19.49 -14.28
N ALA A 102 4.67 19.70 -15.04
CA ALA A 102 6.01 19.18 -14.72
C ALA A 102 6.47 19.61 -13.32
N ALA A 103 6.19 20.86 -12.90
CA ALA A 103 6.51 21.35 -11.55
C ALA A 103 5.87 20.50 -10.43
N LYS A 104 4.63 20.02 -10.64
CA LYS A 104 3.96 19.16 -9.65
C LYS A 104 4.61 17.77 -9.61
N LEU A 105 4.92 17.20 -10.77
CA LEU A 105 5.60 15.91 -10.86
C LEU A 105 6.99 15.98 -10.22
N GLN A 106 7.76 17.03 -10.49
CA GLN A 106 9.09 17.22 -9.91
C GLN A 106 9.05 17.24 -8.38
N LEU A 107 8.07 17.91 -7.76
CA LEU A 107 7.90 17.92 -6.30
C LEU A 107 7.59 16.53 -5.72
N LEU A 108 6.85 15.70 -6.47
CA LEU A 108 6.54 14.32 -6.07
C LEU A 108 7.77 13.41 -6.22
N LEU A 109 8.52 13.57 -7.32
CA LEU A 109 9.70 12.76 -7.64
C LEU A 109 10.95 13.17 -6.86
N ALA A 110 11.03 14.39 -6.33
CA ALA A 110 12.18 14.90 -5.57
C ALA A 110 12.22 14.42 -4.09
N LYS A 111 11.44 13.40 -3.72
CA LYS A 111 11.40 12.82 -2.37
C LYS A 111 12.23 11.54 -2.29
N PRO A 112 13.56 11.61 -2.01
CA PRO A 112 14.46 10.44 -2.10
C PRO A 112 14.17 9.31 -1.11
N ASN A 113 13.44 9.60 -0.02
CA ASN A 113 13.06 8.62 0.99
C ASN A 113 11.74 7.89 0.67
N ASP A 114 11.05 8.28 -0.41
CA ASP A 114 9.80 7.64 -0.79
C ASP A 114 10.06 6.41 -1.67
N LEU A 115 9.39 5.31 -1.35
CA LEU A 115 9.47 4.05 -2.08
C LEU A 115 8.32 3.89 -3.07
N TYR A 116 7.24 4.65 -2.94
CA TYR A 116 6.06 4.52 -3.78
C TYR A 116 5.27 5.82 -3.82
N GLU A 117 5.20 6.43 -5.00
CA GLU A 117 4.41 7.65 -5.24
C GLU A 117 3.47 7.41 -6.43
N LEU A 118 2.16 7.55 -6.22
CA LEU A 118 1.16 7.35 -7.26
C LEU A 118 1.06 8.59 -8.15
N LEU A 119 1.38 8.44 -9.44
CA LEU A 119 1.36 9.56 -10.39
C LEU A 119 0.01 9.69 -11.09
N LEU A 120 -0.50 8.58 -11.61
CA LEU A 120 -1.79 8.54 -12.32
C LEU A 120 -2.53 7.25 -12.01
N SER A 121 -3.81 7.39 -11.66
CA SER A 121 -4.73 6.25 -11.55
C SER A 121 -5.61 6.17 -12.79
N LYS A 122 -5.92 4.94 -13.21
CA LYS A 122 -6.73 4.67 -14.41
C LYS A 122 -6.12 5.28 -15.68
N ALA A 123 -4.85 4.95 -15.91
CA ALA A 123 -4.17 5.33 -17.14
C ALA A 123 -4.88 4.73 -18.36
N ASP A 124 -4.79 5.41 -19.49
CA ASP A 124 -5.24 4.89 -20.78
C ASP A 124 -4.15 4.03 -21.42
N ASP A 125 -4.54 3.11 -22.30
CA ASP A 125 -3.61 2.18 -22.95
C ASP A 125 -2.53 2.93 -23.76
N GLU A 126 -2.89 4.07 -24.37
CA GLU A 126 -1.93 4.94 -25.07
C GLU A 126 -0.86 5.53 -24.13
N GLN A 127 -1.25 5.90 -22.90
CA GLN A 127 -0.31 6.46 -21.92
C GLN A 127 0.66 5.39 -21.41
N VAL A 128 0.15 4.17 -21.18
CA VAL A 128 0.94 3.02 -20.76
C VAL A 128 1.99 2.67 -21.82
N ASN A 129 1.60 2.60 -23.10
CA ASN A 129 2.52 2.31 -24.20
C ASN A 129 3.63 3.37 -24.30
N LYS A 130 3.30 4.67 -24.23
CA LYS A 130 4.30 5.75 -24.26
C LYS A 130 5.30 5.67 -23.11
N ILE A 131 4.85 5.26 -21.91
CA ILE A 131 5.74 5.09 -20.75
C ILE A 131 6.65 3.89 -20.93
N HIS A 132 6.13 2.78 -21.45
CA HIS A 132 6.94 1.62 -21.79
C HIS A 132 7.98 1.95 -22.86
N GLU A 133 7.67 2.79 -23.85
CA GLU A 133 8.62 3.24 -24.87
C GLU A 133 9.76 4.10 -24.30
N LEU A 134 9.49 4.93 -23.29
CA LEU A 134 10.49 5.83 -22.71
C LEU A 134 11.51 5.14 -21.77
N HIS A 135 11.25 3.91 -21.32
CA HIS A 135 12.17 3.11 -20.49
C HIS A 135 12.73 3.89 -19.27
N LEU A 136 11.91 4.76 -18.68
CA LEU A 136 12.34 5.61 -17.57
C LEU A 136 12.57 4.78 -16.31
N LYS A 137 13.80 4.82 -15.79
CA LYS A 137 14.14 4.14 -14.55
C LYS A 137 13.38 4.76 -13.37
N GLY A 138 12.77 3.91 -12.55
CA GLY A 138 11.98 4.34 -11.39
C GLY A 138 10.54 4.74 -11.72
N ILE A 139 10.06 4.54 -12.95
CA ILE A 139 8.65 4.69 -13.32
C ILE A 139 8.12 3.34 -13.75
N TYR A 140 7.01 2.93 -13.15
CA TYR A 140 6.46 1.60 -13.34
C TYR A 140 4.94 1.67 -13.54
N VAL A 141 4.43 0.63 -14.21
CA VAL A 141 3.00 0.42 -14.43
C VAL A 141 2.59 -0.85 -13.70
N ASP A 142 1.51 -0.76 -12.93
CA ASP A 142 0.90 -1.90 -12.24
C ASP A 142 -0.62 -1.88 -12.44
N ASP A 143 -1.28 -3.01 -12.22
CA ASP A 143 -2.72 -3.16 -12.38
C ASP A 143 -3.42 -3.14 -11.02
N GLN A 144 -4.16 -2.06 -10.75
CA GLN A 144 -4.95 -1.95 -9.51
C GLN A 144 -6.45 -2.11 -9.75
N TYR A 145 -7.13 -2.70 -8.76
CA TYR A 145 -8.57 -2.87 -8.78
C TYR A 145 -9.27 -1.56 -8.40
N PHE A 146 -10.09 -1.02 -9.31
CA PHE A 146 -11.00 0.07 -9.00
C PHE A 146 -12.45 -0.34 -9.13
N ARG A 147 -13.31 0.36 -8.39
CA ARG A 147 -14.75 0.23 -8.53
C ARG A 147 -15.21 0.91 -9.82
N PHE A 148 -15.89 0.14 -10.67
CA PHE A 148 -16.49 0.57 -11.91
C PHE A 148 -18.02 0.50 -11.78
N TYR A 149 -18.70 1.60 -12.09
CA TYR A 149 -20.15 1.72 -12.00
C TYR A 149 -20.70 1.92 -13.42
N PRO A 150 -21.22 0.87 -14.08
CA PRO A 150 -21.69 0.95 -15.46
C PRO A 150 -22.93 1.83 -15.62
N ILE A 151 -23.76 1.92 -14.58
CA ILE A 151 -25.06 2.57 -14.65
C ILE A 151 -24.90 4.06 -14.32
N THR A 152 -25.09 4.93 -15.31
CA THR A 152 -24.94 6.38 -15.16
C THR A 152 -26.31 7.07 -15.04
N ARG A 153 -26.38 8.04 -14.12
CA ARG A 153 -27.44 9.05 -13.89
C ARG A 153 -28.56 8.79 -12.86
N ASN A 154 -29.26 7.65 -12.82
CA ASN A 154 -30.49 7.57 -11.97
C ASN A 154 -30.37 6.72 -10.69
N CYS A 155 -29.36 5.84 -10.59
CA CYS A 155 -29.22 4.92 -9.45
C CYS A 155 -27.96 5.15 -8.60
N ALA A 156 -27.06 6.05 -9.00
CA ALA A 156 -25.80 6.31 -8.29
C ALA A 156 -26.04 6.74 -6.83
N THR A 157 -27.10 7.50 -6.56
CA THR A 157 -27.49 7.96 -5.21
C THR A 157 -27.86 6.82 -4.26
N LYS A 158 -28.25 5.64 -4.77
CA LYS A 158 -28.55 4.46 -3.93
C LYS A 158 -27.34 3.56 -3.67
N ILE A 159 -26.18 3.89 -4.26
CA ILE A 159 -24.97 3.04 -4.23
C ILE A 159 -23.80 3.75 -3.50
N TRP A 160 -23.99 4.96 -2.97
CA TRP A 160 -23.01 5.73 -2.20
C TRP A 160 -23.74 6.50 -1.08
N PHE A 161 -23.28 6.61 0.18
CA PHE A 161 -21.99 6.35 0.85
C PHE A 161 -22.06 5.14 1.78
#